data_AF-A0A846S9R6-F1
#
_entry.id   AF-A0A846S9R6-F1
#
_cell.length_a   1.000
_cell.length_b   1.000
_cell.length_c   1.000
_cell.angle_alpha   90.00
_cell.angle_beta   90.00
_cell.angle_gamma   90.00
#
_symmetry.space_group_name_H-M   'P 1'
#
loop_
_entity.id
_entity.type
_entity.pdbx_description
1 polymer ?
#
loop_
_entity_poly.entity_id
_entity_poly.type
_entity_poly.pdbx_seq_one_letter_code
_entity_poly.pdbx_strand_id
1 'polypeptide(L)' 'MTLPPISDWWSELSGDARRSVLDGDSPHLDADVREEIRVITGAVVGMVESLTDDDLDYARAHAEEPAD' A
#
# COMPACT_ATOMS: atom_id res chain seq x y z
N MET A 1 -0.82 -16.25 3.75
CA MET A 1 0.06 -15.42 4.58
C MET A 1 -0.58 -14.06 4.65
N THR A 2 -0.38 -13.33 5.75
CA THR A 2 -1.01 -12.02 5.98
C THR A 2 -0.12 -10.90 5.44
N LEU A 3 -0.71 -9.88 4.84
CA LEU A 3 -0.05 -8.64 4.43
C LEU A 3 0.73 -8.05 5.63
N PRO A 4 2.02 -7.71 5.47
CA PRO A 4 2.79 -7.00 6.49
C PRO A 4 2.18 -5.60 6.72
N PRO A 5 2.38 -5.02 7.92
CA PRO A 5 1.81 -3.72 8.26
C PRO A 5 2.21 -2.66 7.24
N ILE A 6 1.28 -1.77 6.88
CA ILE A 6 1.48 -0.76 5.82
C ILE A 6 2.74 0.10 6.02
N SER A 7 3.12 0.37 7.27
CA SER A 7 4.34 1.11 7.60
C SER A 7 5.64 0.46 7.10
N ASP A 8 5.63 -0.85 6.87
CA ASP A 8 6.81 -1.62 6.45
C ASP A 8 7.13 -1.46 4.96
N TRP A 9 6.13 -1.10 4.13
CA TRP A 9 6.27 -1.01 2.68
C TRP A 9 5.83 0.32 2.08
N TRP A 10 4.97 1.09 2.75
CA TRP A 10 4.45 2.37 2.24
C TRP A 10 5.54 3.36 1.85
N SER A 11 6.55 3.55 2.70
CA SER A 11 7.66 4.47 2.46
C SER A 11 8.62 4.00 1.36
N GLU A 12 8.57 2.73 0.98
CA GLU A 12 9.37 2.15 -0.10
C GLU A 12 8.61 2.05 -1.42
N LEU A 13 7.28 2.15 -1.40
CA LEU A 13 6.47 2.19 -2.62
C LEU A 13 6.84 3.36 -3.52
N SER A 14 6.73 3.12 -4.83
CA SER A 14 6.74 4.18 -5.83
C SER A 14 5.62 5.21 -5.60
N GLY A 15 5.83 6.45 -6.06
CA GLY A 15 4.81 7.50 -5.95
C GLY A 15 3.53 7.17 -6.72
N ASP A 16 3.65 6.44 -7.83
CA ASP A 16 2.51 5.96 -8.62
C ASP A 16 1.72 4.87 -7.86
N ALA A 17 2.40 3.94 -7.19
CA ALA A 17 1.73 2.94 -6.35
C ALA A 17 1.04 3.55 -5.14
N ARG A 18 1.67 4.49 -4.44
CA ARG A 18 1.02 5.23 -3.33
C ARG A 18 -0.22 5.96 -3.82
N ARG A 19 -0.16 6.59 -5.00
CA ARG A 19 -1.32 7.25 -5.61
C ARG A 19 -2.40 6.24 -5.97
N SER A 20 -2.08 5.08 -6.55
CA SER A 20 -3.05 4.01 -6.83
C SER A 20 -3.75 3.50 -5.56
N VAL A 21 -3.01 3.33 -4.46
CA VAL A 21 -3.60 2.96 -3.16
C VAL A 21 -4.58 4.02 -2.64
N LEU A 22 -4.30 5.30 -2.87
CA LEU A 22 -5.14 6.42 -2.40
C LEU A 22 -6.32 6.73 -3.32
N ASP A 23 -6.15 6.54 -4.63
CA ASP A 23 -7.15 6.80 -5.67
C ASP A 23 -8.17 5.66 -5.79
N GLY A 24 -7.84 4.48 -5.26
CA GLY A 24 -8.74 3.34 -5.23
C GLY A 24 -9.98 3.57 -4.36
N ASP A 25 -11.15 3.65 -4.99
CA ASP A 25 -12.46 3.55 -4.32
C ASP A 25 -12.70 2.17 -3.66
N SER A 26 -11.83 1.20 -3.95
CA SER A 26 -11.91 -0.16 -3.43
C SER A 26 -10.75 -0.42 -2.47
N PRO A 27 -10.97 -1.18 -1.38
CA PRO A 27 -9.91 -1.55 -0.44
C PRO A 27 -8.95 -2.59 -1.03
N HIS A 28 -8.97 -2.82 -2.35
CA HIS A 28 -8.15 -3.82 -3.02
C HIS A 28 -6.94 -3.15 -3.67
N LEU A 29 -5.77 -3.71 -3.41
CA LEU A 29 -4.54 -3.30 -4.06
C LEU A 29 -4.53 -3.74 -5.53
N ASP A 30 -4.09 -2.84 -6.42
CA ASP A 30 -3.81 -3.18 -7.81
C ASP A 30 -2.69 -4.23 -7.92
N ALA A 31 -2.67 -4.95 -9.04
CA ALA A 31 -1.69 -6.01 -9.26
C ALA A 31 -0.25 -5.48 -9.22
N ASP A 32 -0.01 -4.28 -9.77
CA ASP A 32 1.30 -3.63 -9.75
C ASP A 32 1.75 -3.27 -8.33
N VAL A 33 0.85 -2.72 -7.51
CA VAL A 33 1.14 -2.38 -6.11
C VAL A 33 1.46 -3.64 -5.31
N ARG A 34 0.71 -4.74 -5.53
CA ARG A 34 0.98 -6.03 -4.87
C ARG A 34 2.35 -6.59 -5.21
N GLU A 35 2.78 -6.45 -6.47
CA GLU A 35 4.11 -6.91 -6.86
C GLU A 35 5.20 -6.04 -6.25
N GLU A 36 5.03 -4.71 -6.16
CA GLU A 36 5.98 -3.87 -5.44
C GLU A 36 6.08 -4.25 -3.97
N ILE A 37 4.95 -4.42 -3.26
CA ILE A 37 4.95 -4.85 -1.86
C ILE A 37 5.67 -6.18 -1.70
N ARG A 38 5.46 -7.12 -2.63
CA ARG A 38 6.15 -8.42 -2.63
C ARG A 38 7.65 -8.28 -2.86
N VAL A 39 8.09 -7.37 -3.71
CA VAL A 39 9.51 -7.10 -3.95
C VAL A 39 10.16 -6.46 -2.72
N ILE A 40 9.46 -5.54 -2.06
CA ILE A 40 9.94 -4.83 -0.86
C ILE A 40 10.02 -5.78 0.34
N THR A 41 8.93 -6.46 0.65
CA THR A 41 8.77 -7.23 1.90
C THR A 41 9.06 -8.72 1.75
N GLY A 42 9.12 -9.23 0.52
CA GLY A 42 9.14 -10.67 0.25
C GLY A 42 7.81 -11.38 0.53
N ALA A 43 6.78 -10.66 0.99
CA ALA A 43 5.49 -11.25 1.32
C ALA A 43 4.64 -11.43 0.05
N VAL A 44 4.10 -12.64 -0.14
CA VAL A 44 3.15 -12.90 -1.22
C VAL A 44 1.79 -12.37 -0.81
N VAL A 45 1.44 -11.17 -1.25
CA VAL A 45 0.13 -10.54 -1.02
C VAL A 45 -0.90 -11.24 -1.90
N GLY A 46 -1.87 -11.90 -1.29
CA GLY A 46 -2.92 -12.60 -2.02
C GLY A 46 -3.88 -11.64 -2.74
N MET A 47 -4.54 -12.12 -3.80
CA MET A 47 -5.53 -11.35 -4.58
C MET A 47 -6.72 -10.78 -3.75
N VAL A 48 -6.91 -11.24 -2.52
CA VAL A 48 -8.09 -10.97 -1.67
C VAL A 48 -7.72 -10.18 -0.41
N GLU A 49 -6.43 -9.89 -0.18
CA GLU A 49 -6.06 -9.09 0.98
C GLU A 49 -6.40 -7.63 0.70
N SER A 50 -7.53 -7.23 1.28
CA SER A 50 -8.00 -5.85 1.31
C SER A 50 -7.21 -5.09 2.37
N LEU A 51 -6.85 -3.85 2.06
CA LEU A 51 -6.40 -2.90 3.06
C LEU A 51 -7.52 -2.71 4.09
N THR A 52 -7.13 -2.70 5.36
CA THR A 52 -8.06 -2.35 6.44
C THR A 52 -8.27 -0.84 6.47
N ASP A 53 -9.32 -0.38 7.15
CA ASP A 53 -9.54 1.06 7.38
C ASP A 53 -8.33 1.73 8.05
N ASP A 54 -7.63 1.01 8.93
CA ASP A 54 -6.42 1.49 9.61
C ASP A 54 -5.26 1.70 8.62
N ASP A 55 -5.08 0.76 7.68
CA ASP A 55 -4.09 0.90 6.62
C ASP A 55 -4.42 2.09 5.70
N LEU A 56 -5.70 2.28 5.36
CA LEU A 56 -6.13 3.41 4.54
C LEU A 56 -5.96 4.75 5.26
N ASP A 57 -6.22 4.79 6.57
CA ASP A 57 -5.98 5.98 7.40
C ASP A 57 -4.49 6.32 7.46
N TYR A 58 -3.64 5.32 7.68
CA TYR A 58 -2.18 5.48 7.64
C TYR A 58 -1.70 6.01 6.29
N ALA A 59 -2.16 5.41 5.19
CA ALA A 59 -1.83 5.83 3.84
C ALA A 59 -2.21 7.31 3.60
N ARG A 60 -3.41 7.71 4.03
CA ARG A 60 -3.88 9.11 3.91
C ARG A 60 -3.07 10.06 4.77
N ALA A 61 -2.77 9.70 6.02
CA ALA A 61 -1.97 10.51 6.92
C ALA A 61 -0.53 10.72 6.44
N HIS A 62 0.03 9.75 5.72
CA HIS A 62 1.39 9.78 5.17
C HIS A 62 1.44 10.11 3.66
N ALA A 63 0.31 10.49 3.05
CA ALA A 63 0.26 11.00 1.68
C ALA A 63 0.76 12.46 1.61
N GLU A 64 0.60 13.19 2.71
CA GLU A 64 0.96 14.60 2.87
C GLU A 64 2.30 14.75 3.60
N GLU A 65 3.37 14.13 3.09
CA GLU A 65 4.70 14.72 3.30
C GLU A 65 4.92 15.74 2.19
N PRO A 66 4.53 17.02 2.36
CA PRO A 66 5.02 18.06 1.48
C PRO A 66 6.54 18.06 1.62
N ALA A 67 7.22 17.72 0.54
CA ALA A 67 8.61 18.08 0.39
C ALA A 67 8.69 19.61 0.50
N ASP A 68 9.18 20.09 1.65
CA ASP A 68 9.57 21.49 1.86
C ASP A 68 10.84 21.81 1.05
#